data_AF-T1BXP9-F1
#
_entry.id   AF-T1BXP9-F1
#
_cell.length_a   1.000
_cell.length_b   1.000
_cell.length_c   1.000
_cell.angle_alpha   90.00
_cell.angle_beta   90.00
_cell.angle_gamma   90.00
#
_symmetry.space_group_name_H-M   'P 1'
#
loop_
_entity.id
_entity.type
_entity.pdbx_description
1 polymer ?
#
loop_
_entity_poly.entity_id
_entity_poly.type
_entity_poly.pdbx_seq_one_letter_code
_entity_poly.pdbx_strand_id
1 'polypeptide(L)'
;FQKHVYDVAALPPTGELRRAGWKLVYTSQPNPFMTAMDTLRHVDDQWLTYGLKIGKGGKVFDVREDSPAWKAGMAPSMVIKAVDGQAYSPNILAYAMKQAEHGTSATEFEVEND
;
A
#
# COMPACT_ATOMS: atom_id res chain seq x y z
N PHE A 1 -26.23 -8.13 -21.46
CA PHE A 1 -26.18 -8.80 -20.14
C PHE A 1 -25.02 -9.77 -20.02
N GLN A 2 -24.90 -10.80 -20.88
CA GLN A 2 -23.84 -11.82 -20.75
C GLN A 2 -22.40 -11.26 -20.66
N LYS A 3 -22.03 -10.39 -21.61
CA LYS A 3 -20.70 -9.74 -21.73
C LYS A 3 -20.27 -8.84 -20.55
N HIS A 4 -21.21 -8.37 -19.71
CA HIS A 4 -20.91 -7.39 -18.66
C HIS A 4 -21.13 -7.92 -17.24
N VAL A 5 -21.67 -9.14 -17.09
CA VAL A 5 -22.03 -9.73 -15.79
C VAL A 5 -21.26 -11.03 -15.53
N TYR A 6 -21.02 -11.85 -16.55
CA TYR A 6 -20.42 -13.18 -16.37
C TYR A 6 -18.96 -13.28 -16.81
N ASP A 7 -18.45 -12.27 -17.51
CA ASP A 7 -17.06 -12.22 -17.94
C ASP A 7 -16.30 -11.18 -17.12
N VAL A 8 -15.13 -11.57 -16.60
CA VAL A 8 -14.20 -10.66 -15.95
C VAL A 8 -13.51 -9.83 -17.03
N ALA A 9 -13.76 -8.52 -17.03
CA ALA A 9 -13.03 -7.61 -17.91
C ALA A 9 -11.62 -7.37 -17.35
N ALA A 10 -10.60 -7.43 -18.22
CA ALA A 10 -9.21 -7.16 -17.84
C ALA A 10 -8.95 -5.70 -17.42
N LEU A 11 -9.83 -4.78 -17.84
CA LEU A 11 -9.75 -3.37 -17.54
C LEU A 11 -11.07 -2.87 -16.92
N PRO A 12 -11.02 -1.85 -16.06
CA PRO A 12 -12.23 -1.25 -15.51
C PRO A 12 -13.12 -0.68 -16.63
N PRO A 13 -14.46 -0.57 -16.42
CA PRO A 13 -15.43 -0.11 -17.40
C PRO A 13 -15.36 1.43 -17.60
N THR A 14 -14.21 1.92 -18.08
CA THR A 14 -13.91 3.35 -18.21
C THR A 14 -14.84 4.06 -19.19
N GLY A 15 -15.33 3.36 -20.21
CA GLY A 15 -16.29 3.91 -21.18
C GLY A 15 -17.66 4.18 -20.55
N GLU A 16 -18.15 3.24 -19.75
CA GLU A 16 -19.42 3.32 -19.02
C GLU A 16 -19.37 4.43 -17.98
N LEU A 17 -18.29 4.48 -17.19
CA LEU A 17 -18.06 5.53 -16.21
C LEU A 17 -18.10 6.92 -16.87
N ARG A 18 -17.42 7.09 -18.01
CA ARG A 18 -17.42 8.35 -18.75
C ARG A 18 -18.80 8.73 -19.27
N ARG A 19 -19.57 7.79 -19.82
CA ARG A 19 -20.96 8.04 -20.28
C ARG A 19 -21.88 8.40 -19.11
N ALA A 20 -21.62 7.88 -17.92
CA ALA A 20 -22.32 8.23 -16.69
C ALA A 20 -21.83 9.56 -16.05
N GLY A 21 -20.92 10.29 -16.70
CA GLY A 21 -20.40 11.58 -16.22
C GLY A 21 -19.21 11.47 -15.25
N TRP A 22 -18.67 10.27 -15.02
CA TRP A 22 -17.56 10.04 -14.11
C TRP A 22 -16.22 9.98 -14.84
N LYS A 23 -15.15 10.43 -14.16
CA LYS A 23 -13.76 10.31 -14.62
C LYS A 23 -12.96 9.49 -13.62
N LEU A 24 -12.31 8.44 -14.09
CA LEU A 24 -11.35 7.67 -13.31
C LEU A 24 -9.97 8.31 -13.43
N VAL A 25 -9.33 8.55 -12.28
CA VAL A 25 -8.00 9.16 -12.20
C VAL A 25 -7.16 8.32 -11.24
N TYR A 26 -5.92 8.04 -11.63
CA TYR A 26 -4.92 7.39 -10.80
C TYR A 26 -3.82 8.40 -10.49
N THR A 27 -3.51 8.57 -9.21
CA THR A 27 -2.48 9.48 -8.71
C THR A 27 -1.60 8.76 -7.70
N SER A 28 -0.38 9.25 -7.49
CA SER A 28 0.52 8.75 -6.44
C SER A 28 0.10 9.20 -5.03
N GLN A 29 -0.84 10.14 -4.92
CA GLN A 29 -1.30 10.66 -3.63
C GLN A 29 -2.61 10.00 -3.20
N PRO A 30 -2.78 9.69 -1.90
CA PRO A 30 -4.05 9.21 -1.35
C PRO A 30 -5.12 10.29 -1.48
N ASN A 31 -6.34 9.88 -1.80
CA ASN A 31 -7.50 10.77 -1.80
C ASN A 31 -8.05 10.96 -0.37
N PRO A 32 -8.96 11.93 -0.13
CA PRO A 32 -9.48 12.20 1.21
C PRO A 32 -10.14 11.01 1.89
N PHE A 33 -10.78 10.10 1.14
CA PHE A 33 -11.39 8.90 1.70
C PHE A 33 -10.33 7.93 2.23
N MET A 34 -9.24 7.71 1.47
CA MET A 34 -8.13 6.87 1.90
C MET A 34 -7.48 7.43 3.17
N THR A 35 -7.15 8.73 3.17
CA THR A 35 -6.57 9.40 4.35
C THR A 35 -7.48 9.30 5.58
N ALA A 36 -8.79 9.50 5.41
CA ALA A 36 -9.75 9.36 6.51
C ALA A 36 -9.81 7.93 7.04
N MET A 37 -9.76 6.93 6.15
CA MET A 37 -9.80 5.52 6.53
C MET A 37 -8.55 5.07 7.28
N ASP A 38 -7.38 5.49 6.82
CA ASP A 38 -6.08 5.22 7.45
C ASP A 38 -6.03 5.83 8.86
N THR A 39 -6.51 7.08 8.98
CA THR A 39 -6.62 7.78 10.26
C THR A 39 -7.57 7.05 11.21
N LEU A 40 -8.76 6.66 10.73
CA LEU A 40 -9.77 5.97 11.52
C LEU A 40 -9.28 4.61 12.02
N ARG A 41 -8.53 3.88 11.20
CA ARG A 41 -8.02 2.54 11.53
C ARG A 41 -6.68 2.57 12.27
N HIS A 42 -6.04 3.73 12.36
CA HIS A 42 -4.68 3.88 12.86
C HIS A 42 -3.67 3.00 12.12
N VAL A 43 -3.76 3.01 10.79
CA VAL A 43 -2.92 2.21 9.90
C VAL A 43 -2.20 3.11 8.90
N ASP A 44 -0.97 2.73 8.58
CA ASP A 44 -0.25 3.17 7.40
C ASP A 44 -0.48 2.10 6.31
N ASP A 45 -1.39 2.39 5.39
CA ASP A 45 -1.81 1.46 4.34
C ASP A 45 -0.84 1.53 3.15
N GLN A 46 0.08 0.55 3.11
CA GLN A 46 1.09 0.40 2.07
C GLN A 46 0.71 -0.67 1.04
N TRP A 47 -0.59 -0.98 0.90
CA TRP A 47 -1.06 -2.12 0.11
C TRP A 47 -0.68 -2.03 -1.37
N LEU A 48 -0.65 -0.81 -1.94
CA LEU A 48 -0.31 -0.59 -3.34
C LEU A 48 1.19 -0.30 -3.56
N THR A 49 1.94 -0.02 -2.50
CA THR A 49 3.37 0.28 -2.56
C THR A 49 4.19 -0.97 -2.24
N TYR A 50 4.32 -1.30 -0.95
CA TYR A 50 5.10 -2.46 -0.48
C TYR A 50 4.26 -3.74 -0.39
N GLY A 51 2.93 -3.60 -0.38
CA GLY A 51 1.99 -4.71 -0.24
C GLY A 51 1.88 -5.24 1.17
N LEU A 52 2.00 -4.37 2.16
CA LEU A 52 1.66 -4.68 3.54
C LEU A 52 0.85 -3.54 4.14
N LYS A 53 0.37 -3.73 5.35
CA LYS A 53 -0.19 -2.64 6.13
C LYS A 53 0.36 -2.64 7.54
N ILE A 54 0.62 -1.44 8.05
CA ILE A 54 1.36 -1.24 9.29
C ILE A 54 0.46 -0.52 10.30
N GLY A 55 0.26 -1.14 11.46
CA GLY A 55 -0.50 -0.58 12.56
C GLY A 55 0.38 0.25 13.49
N LYS A 56 -0.20 0.59 14.64
CA LYS A 56 0.50 1.31 15.71
C LYS A 56 1.79 0.59 16.11
N GLY A 57 2.86 1.37 16.30
CA GLY A 57 4.15 0.86 16.78
C GLY A 57 4.92 -0.01 15.76
N GLY A 58 4.55 0.02 14.48
CA GLY A 58 5.26 -0.74 13.44
C GLY A 58 4.75 -2.17 13.25
N LYS A 59 3.65 -2.54 13.90
CA LYS A 59 3.09 -3.90 13.80
C LYS A 59 2.51 -4.16 12.42
N VAL A 60 3.01 -5.17 11.73
CA VAL A 60 2.47 -5.66 10.46
C VAL A 60 1.19 -6.44 10.75
N PHE A 61 0.09 -6.05 10.12
CA PHE A 61 -1.22 -6.70 10.34
C PHE A 61 -1.75 -7.46 9.13
N ASP A 62 -1.28 -7.11 7.94
CA ASP A 62 -1.68 -7.79 6.71
C ASP A 62 -0.54 -7.67 5.69
N VAL A 63 -0.35 -8.72 4.90
CA VAL A 63 0.66 -8.81 3.85
C VAL A 63 0.01 -9.40 2.62
N ARG A 64 0.02 -8.66 1.52
CA ARG A 64 -0.51 -9.08 0.23
C ARG A 64 0.38 -10.16 -0.36
N GLU A 65 -0.21 -11.30 -0.72
CA GLU A 65 0.47 -12.36 -1.46
C GLU A 65 1.18 -11.82 -2.70
N ASP A 66 2.36 -12.39 -3.02
CA ASP A 66 3.23 -12.00 -4.15
C ASP A 66 3.75 -10.55 -4.19
N SER A 67 3.47 -9.76 -3.14
CA SER A 67 4.01 -8.41 -2.99
C SER A 67 5.51 -8.38 -2.71
N PRO A 68 6.16 -7.20 -2.82
CA PRO A 68 7.54 -7.01 -2.34
C PRO A 68 7.72 -7.44 -0.87
N ALA A 69 6.80 -7.07 0.02
CA ALA A 69 6.85 -7.46 1.43
C ALA A 69 6.76 -8.97 1.63
N TRP A 70 5.86 -9.64 0.91
CA TRP A 70 5.73 -11.10 0.93
C TRP A 70 7.03 -11.78 0.49
N LYS A 71 7.62 -11.32 -0.62
CA LYS A 71 8.88 -11.86 -1.16
C LYS A 71 10.07 -11.61 -0.23
N ALA A 72 10.02 -10.55 0.57
CA ALA A 72 10.99 -10.27 1.62
C ALA A 72 10.77 -11.12 2.89
N GLY A 73 9.73 -11.97 2.93
CA GLY A 73 9.42 -12.82 4.07
C GLY A 73 8.66 -12.11 5.19
N MET A 74 8.11 -10.92 4.95
CA MET A 74 7.27 -10.24 5.95
C MET A 74 5.96 -11.01 6.16
N ALA A 75 5.50 -11.07 7.41
CA ALA A 75 4.26 -11.72 7.78
C ALA A 75 3.51 -10.89 8.83
N PRO A 76 2.18 -11.10 8.98
CA PRO A 76 1.43 -10.56 10.11
C PRO A 76 2.08 -10.93 11.45
N SER A 77 1.91 -10.05 12.44
CA SER A 77 2.51 -10.10 13.78
C SER A 77 3.98 -9.70 13.87
N MET A 78 4.72 -9.55 12.76
CA MET A 78 6.04 -8.92 12.79
C MET A 78 5.97 -7.44 13.18
N VAL A 79 7.06 -6.91 13.73
CA VAL A 79 7.18 -5.50 14.10
C VAL A 79 8.34 -4.86 13.34
N ILE A 80 8.06 -3.82 12.56
CA ILE A 80 9.07 -3.01 11.89
C ILE A 80 9.77 -2.13 12.93
N LYS A 81 11.08 -2.32 13.07
CA LYS A 81 11.94 -1.59 14.01
C LYS A 81 12.65 -0.44 13.33
N ALA A 82 13.07 -0.62 12.08
CA ALA A 82 13.74 0.41 11.30
C ALA A 82 13.42 0.32 9.80
N VAL A 83 13.62 1.44 9.11
CA VAL A 83 13.56 1.59 7.66
C VAL A 83 14.84 2.31 7.21
N ASP A 84 15.59 1.72 6.29
CA ASP A 84 16.88 2.23 5.80
C ASP A 84 17.84 2.62 6.95
N GLY A 85 17.91 1.79 8.00
CA GLY A 85 18.75 2.00 9.18
C GLY A 85 18.25 3.08 10.16
N GLN A 86 17.07 3.67 9.93
CA GLN A 86 16.46 4.65 10.82
C GLN A 86 15.27 4.06 11.58
N ALA A 87 15.17 4.34 12.88
CA ALA A 87 14.07 3.84 13.72
C ALA A 87 12.71 4.16 13.10
N TYR A 88 11.83 3.15 13.06
CA TYR A 88 10.56 3.25 12.36
C TYR A 88 9.66 4.33 12.96
N SER A 89 9.17 5.20 12.07
CA SER A 89 7.97 5.98 12.27
C SER A 89 7.28 6.17 10.92
N PRO A 90 5.97 6.50 10.88
CA PRO A 90 5.28 6.80 9.63
C PRO A 90 5.99 7.90 8.81
N ASN A 91 6.59 8.89 9.47
CA ASN A 91 7.33 9.96 8.81
C ASN A 91 8.64 9.47 8.18
N ILE A 92 9.35 8.54 8.83
CA ILE A 92 10.57 7.94 8.27
C ILE A 92 10.22 7.10 7.04
N LEU A 93 9.16 6.27 7.10
CA LEU A 93 8.72 5.51 5.95
C LEU A 93 8.26 6.41 4.80
N ALA A 94 7.52 7.48 5.10
CA ALA A 94 7.10 8.47 4.10
C ALA A 94 8.30 9.18 3.44
N TYR A 95 9.36 9.45 4.21
CA TYR A 95 10.60 9.99 3.67
C TYR A 95 11.31 8.98 2.77
N ALA A 96 11.49 7.74 3.23
CA ALA A 96 12.12 6.66 2.45
C ALA A 96 11.39 6.42 1.12
N MET A 97 10.04 6.41 1.12
CA MET A 97 9.24 6.29 -0.11
C MET A 97 9.54 7.40 -1.12
N LYS A 98 9.61 8.66 -0.67
CA LYS A 98 9.93 9.79 -1.55
C LYS A 98 11.32 9.67 -2.17
N GLN A 99 12.27 9.11 -1.43
CA GLN A 99 13.61 8.87 -1.98
C GLN A 99 13.62 7.70 -2.97
N ALA A 100 12.83 6.66 -2.70
CA ALA A 100 12.68 5.52 -3.60
C ALA A 100 12.04 5.88 -4.96
N GLU A 101 11.23 6.95 -5.04
CA GLU A 101 10.70 7.46 -6.32
C GLU A 101 11.81 7.91 -7.30
N HIS A 102 13.00 8.25 -6.79
CA HIS A 102 14.11 8.79 -7.56
C HIS A 102 15.33 7.86 -7.62
N GLY A 103 15.25 6.72 -6.93
CA GLY A 103 16.35 5.76 -6.80
C GLY A 103 15.98 4.37 -7.30
N THR A 104 16.98 3.51 -7.44
CA THR A 104 16.81 2.07 -7.73
C THR A 104 17.15 1.19 -6.53
N SER A 105 17.57 1.78 -5.41
CA SER A 105 17.89 1.05 -4.19
C SER A 105 16.62 0.50 -3.58
N ALA A 106 16.65 -0.76 -3.15
CA ALA A 106 15.57 -1.34 -2.38
C ALA A 106 15.48 -0.68 -1.00
N THR A 107 14.27 -0.39 -0.55
CA THR A 107 14.02 0.00 0.85
C THR A 107 14.29 -1.19 1.76
N GLU A 108 15.13 -0.98 2.77
CA GLU A 108 15.49 -1.99 3.76
C GLU A 108 14.59 -1.86 4.99
N PHE A 109 14.05 -2.98 5.47
CA PHE A 109 13.25 -3.05 6.68
C PHE A 109 13.94 -3.95 7.70
N GLU A 110 14.18 -3.43 8.90
CA GLU A 110 14.55 -4.25 10.05
C GLU A 110 13.28 -4.65 10.79
N VAL A 111 13.05 -5.96 10.90
CA VAL A 111 11.84 -6.52 11.51
C VAL A 111 12.20 -7.46 12.66
N GLU A 112 11.34 -7.47 13.66
CA GLU A 112 11.37 -8.40 14.79
C GLU A 112 10.16 -9.32 14.70
N ASN A 113 10.37 -10.61 14.94
CA ASN A 113 9.27 -11.53 15.19
C ASN A 113 8.88 -11.40 16.65
N ASP A 114 7.61 -11.11 16.90
CA ASP A 114 7.00 -11.21 18.24
C ASP A 114 6.96 -12.68 18.70
#